data_AF-A0A9P7BJF8-F1
#
_entry.id   AF-A0A9P7BJF8-F1
#
_cell.length_a   1.000
_cell.length_b   1.000
_cell.length_c   1.000
_cell.angle_alpha   90.00
_cell.angle_beta   90.00
_cell.angle_gamma   90.00
#
_symmetry.space_group_name_H-M   'P 1'
#
loop_
_entity.id
_entity.type
_entity.pdbx_description
1 polymer ?
#
loop_
_entity_poly.entity_id
_entity_poly.type
_entity_poly.pdbx_seq_one_letter_code
_entity_poly.pdbx_strand_id
1 'polypeptide(L)'
;MTVISHRSSDIAADLDAGLAQRWRELTERLAQVQRRYPDAALASSLAAEDMVLTHAIYASGLDLEVFTLDTGRLHAETLGVLDAVQARYGRSVTVYRPVAAARRTA
;
A
#
# COMPACT_ATOMS: atom_id res chain seq x y z
N MET A 1 2.17 28.56 34.79
CA MET A 1 1.93 27.11 34.58
C MET A 1 0.68 26.99 33.71
N THR A 2 0.85 27.03 32.39
CA THR A 2 -0.28 27.00 31.46
C THR A 2 -0.62 25.54 31.16
N VAL A 3 -1.78 25.09 31.63
CA VAL A 3 -2.32 23.79 31.26
C VAL A 3 -2.72 23.89 29.79
N ILE A 4 -2.09 23.11 28.91
CA ILE A 4 -2.52 23.02 27.52
C ILE A 4 -3.82 22.20 27.52
N SER A 5 -4.95 22.89 27.71
CA SER A 5 -6.27 22.33 27.51
C SER A 5 -6.50 22.21 26.01
N HIS A 6 -6.13 21.07 25.43
CA HIS A 6 -6.50 20.76 24.05
C HIS A 6 -8.00 20.43 24.04
N ARG A 7 -8.81 21.27 23.38
CA ARG A 7 -10.19 20.91 23.08
C ARG A 7 -10.18 19.79 22.03
N SER A 8 -11.15 18.87 22.07
CA SER A 8 -11.20 17.74 21.14
C SER A 8 -11.19 18.16 19.65
N SER A 9 -11.67 19.37 19.34
CA SER A 9 -11.58 19.98 18.01
C SER A 9 -10.15 20.28 17.57
N ASP A 10 -9.31 20.72 18.49
CA ASP A 10 -7.94 21.15 18.21
C ASP A 10 -7.06 19.91 17.93
N ILE A 11 -7.30 18.81 18.67
CA ILE A 11 -6.64 17.51 18.42
C ILE A 11 -6.99 16.97 17.04
N ALA A 12 -8.27 17.02 16.64
CA ALA A 12 -8.69 16.53 15.33
C ALA A 12 -8.02 17.31 14.18
N ALA A 13 -8.00 18.64 14.29
CA ALA A 13 -7.35 19.50 13.30
C ALA A 13 -5.83 19.24 13.20
N ASP A 14 -5.15 19.03 14.33
CA ASP A 14 -3.72 18.72 14.35
C ASP A 14 -3.43 17.33 13.74
N LEU A 15 -4.28 16.34 14.02
CA LEU A 15 -4.18 15.00 13.42
C LEU A 15 -4.38 15.06 11.90
N ASP A 16 -5.36 15.84 11.43
CA ASP A 16 -5.62 16.03 9.99
C ASP A 16 -4.43 16.70 9.29
N ALA A 17 -3.87 17.76 9.90
CA ALA A 17 -2.70 18.44 9.37
C ALA A 17 -1.47 17.50 9.33
N GLY A 18 -1.25 16.72 10.40
CA GLY A 18 -0.18 15.73 10.48
C GLY A 18 -0.34 14.62 9.43
N LEU A 19 -1.56 14.14 9.21
CA LEU A 19 -1.85 13.13 8.19
C LEU A 19 -1.63 13.68 6.78
N ALA A 20 -2.07 14.89 6.49
CA ALA A 20 -1.87 15.55 5.20
C ALA A 20 -0.37 15.76 4.89
N GLN A 21 0.44 16.08 5.90
CA GLN A 21 1.89 16.17 5.75
C GLN A 21 2.51 14.80 5.43
N ARG A 22 2.17 13.76 6.19
CA ARG A 22 2.67 12.38 5.96
C ARG A 22 2.26 11.84 4.59
N TRP A 23 1.04 12.16 4.14
CA TRP A 23 0.57 11.78 2.81
C TRP A 23 1.41 12.41 1.69
N ARG A 24 1.69 13.73 1.79
CA ARG A 24 2.57 14.41 0.83
C ARG A 24 3.96 13.78 0.80
N GLU A 25 4.57 13.56 1.96
CA GLU A 25 5.88 12.91 2.07
C GLU A 25 5.90 11.50 1.47
N LEU A 26 4.84 10.71 1.69
CA LEU A 26 4.70 9.38 1.11
C LEU A 26 4.66 9.45 -0.42
N THR A 27 3.77 10.27 -0.98
CA THR A 27 3.63 10.38 -2.44
C THR A 27 4.90 10.90 -3.11
N GLU A 28 5.59 11.86 -2.48
CA GLU A 28 6.84 12.40 -3.00
C GLU A 28 7.95 11.33 -2.98
N ARG A 29 8.07 10.57 -1.89
CA ARG A 29 9.04 9.47 -1.78
C ARG A 29 8.79 8.38 -2.82
N LEU A 30 7.53 7.98 -3.04
CA LEU A 30 7.19 6.99 -4.07
C LEU A 30 7.55 7.49 -5.47
N ALA A 31 7.26 8.76 -5.78
CA ALA A 31 7.66 9.36 -7.04
C ALA A 31 9.19 9.42 -7.21
N GLN A 32 9.94 9.70 -6.13
CA GLN A 32 11.40 9.66 -6.12
C GLN A 32 11.93 8.24 -6.37
N VAL A 33 11.32 7.22 -5.74
CA VAL A 33 11.67 5.80 -5.94
C VAL A 33 11.51 5.42 -7.40
N GLN A 34 10.36 5.70 -8.03
CA GLN A 34 10.14 5.40 -9.45
C GLN A 34 11.18 6.06 -10.36
N ARG A 35 11.52 7.33 -10.12
CA ARG A 35 12.54 8.04 -10.92
C ARG A 35 13.93 7.44 -10.77
N ARG A 36 14.29 6.96 -9.58
CA ARG A 36 15.62 6.45 -9.28
C ARG A 36 15.77 4.96 -9.62
N TYR A 37 14.69 4.20 -9.52
CA TYR A 37 14.61 2.76 -9.69
C TYR A 37 13.39 2.43 -10.55
N PRO A 38 13.50 2.52 -11.90
CA PRO A 38 12.36 2.33 -12.79
C PRO A 38 11.75 0.92 -12.70
N ASP A 39 12.55 -0.08 -12.33
CA ASP A 39 12.11 -1.47 -12.16
C ASP A 39 11.68 -1.79 -10.70
N ALA A 40 11.48 -0.78 -9.85
CA ALA A 40 11.02 -1.01 -8.49
C ALA A 40 9.56 -1.50 -8.47
N ALA A 41 9.29 -2.44 -7.58
CA ALA A 41 7.97 -3.02 -7.38
C ALA A 41 7.62 -3.08 -5.89
N LEU A 42 6.33 -2.90 -5.58
CA LEU A 42 5.78 -3.12 -4.24
C LEU A 42 5.37 -4.58 -4.10
N ALA A 43 6.08 -5.31 -3.24
CA ALA A 43 5.62 -6.60 -2.74
C ALA A 43 4.56 -6.37 -1.65
N SER A 44 3.31 -6.76 -1.92
CA SER A 44 2.16 -6.59 -1.04
C SER A 44 1.69 -7.93 -0.48
N SER A 45 1.51 -7.97 0.84
CA SER A 45 0.84 -9.06 1.56
C SER A 45 -0.69 -8.91 1.58
N LEU A 46 -1.21 -7.84 0.98
CA LEU A 46 -2.61 -7.41 1.04
C LEU A 46 -3.07 -6.95 2.43
N ALA A 47 -2.13 -6.71 3.36
CA ALA A 47 -2.41 -6.08 4.64
C ALA A 47 -2.81 -4.60 4.49
N ALA A 48 -3.39 -4.03 5.54
CA ALA A 48 -3.97 -2.68 5.50
C ALA A 48 -2.92 -1.60 5.13
N GLU A 49 -1.70 -1.70 5.66
CA GLU A 49 -0.60 -0.79 5.36
C GLU A 49 -0.17 -0.88 3.89
N ASP A 50 -0.14 -2.08 3.32
CA ASP A 50 0.19 -2.28 1.92
C ASP A 50 -0.90 -1.72 1.02
N MET A 51 -2.16 -1.72 1.47
CA MET A 51 -3.27 -1.09 0.76
C MET A 51 -3.19 0.44 0.80
N VAL A 52 -2.63 1.04 1.85
CA VAL A 52 -2.33 2.48 1.86
C VAL A 52 -1.26 2.80 0.81
N LEU A 53 -0.20 1.99 0.71
CA LEU A 53 0.84 2.15 -0.31
C LEU A 53 0.29 1.92 -1.72
N THR A 54 -0.51 0.88 -1.91
CA THR A 54 -1.19 0.58 -3.19
C THR A 54 -2.09 1.73 -3.62
N HIS A 55 -2.86 2.29 -2.66
CA HIS A 55 -3.67 3.48 -2.91
C HIS A 55 -2.80 4.67 -3.34
N ALA A 56 -1.71 4.95 -2.63
CA ALA A 56 -0.81 6.06 -2.95
C ALA A 56 -0.18 5.91 -4.35
N ILE A 57 0.25 4.70 -4.73
CA ILE A 57 0.83 4.40 -6.04
C ILE A 57 -0.21 4.60 -7.14
N TYR A 58 -1.37 3.95 -7.02
CA TYR A 58 -2.39 3.96 -8.07
C TYR A 58 -3.10 5.30 -8.21
N ALA A 59 -3.46 5.96 -7.11
CA ALA A 59 -4.13 7.26 -7.14
C ALA A 59 -3.20 8.38 -7.66
N SER A 60 -1.89 8.24 -7.48
CA SER A 60 -0.90 9.19 -8.01
C SER A 60 -0.48 8.88 -9.46
N GLY A 61 -1.04 7.84 -10.08
CA GLY A 61 -0.70 7.45 -11.45
C GLY A 61 0.74 6.95 -11.63
N LEU A 62 1.39 6.49 -10.55
CA LEU A 62 2.75 5.99 -10.61
C LEU A 62 2.80 4.65 -11.33
N ASP A 63 3.86 4.45 -12.11
CA ASP A 63 4.13 3.24 -12.88
C ASP A 63 5.09 2.32 -12.10
N LEU A 64 4.65 1.95 -10.89
CA LEU A 64 5.30 0.94 -10.07
C LEU A 64 4.43 -0.31 -10.10
N GLU A 65 5.03 -1.48 -10.33
CA GLU A 65 4.32 -2.75 -10.19
C GLU A 65 3.92 -2.94 -8.72
N VAL A 66 2.72 -3.47 -8.50
CA VAL A 66 2.29 -3.98 -7.19
C VAL A 66 1.99 -5.46 -7.38
N PHE A 67 2.61 -6.32 -6.58
CA PHE A 67 2.42 -7.76 -6.70
C PHE A 67 2.22 -8.43 -5.34
N THR A 68 1.62 -9.62 -5.34
CA THR A 68 1.48 -10.47 -4.17
C THR A 68 1.93 -11.89 -4.44
N LEU A 69 2.31 -12.61 -3.39
CA LEU A 69 2.68 -14.02 -3.44
C LEU A 69 1.53 -14.87 -2.89
N ASP A 70 0.78 -15.52 -3.78
CA ASP A 70 -0.25 -16.47 -3.41
C ASP A 70 0.38 -17.85 -3.21
N THR A 71 0.61 -18.21 -1.94
CA THR A 71 1.18 -19.51 -1.55
C THR A 71 0.16 -20.66 -1.60
N GLY A 72 -1.10 -20.39 -1.99
CA GLY A 72 -2.21 -21.34 -1.95
C GLY A 72 -2.86 -21.47 -0.57
N ARG A 73 -2.50 -20.60 0.39
CA ARG A 73 -3.01 -20.61 1.78
C ARG A 73 -3.70 -19.31 2.20
N LEU A 74 -3.90 -18.37 1.27
CA LEU A 74 -4.60 -17.12 1.58
C LEU A 74 -6.10 -17.40 1.78
N HIS A 75 -6.71 -16.71 2.75
CA HIS A 75 -8.15 -16.78 2.98
C HIS A 75 -8.91 -16.17 1.80
N ALA A 76 -10.13 -16.66 1.52
CA ALA A 76 -10.95 -16.14 0.43
C ALA A 76 -11.23 -14.63 0.55
N GLU A 77 -11.37 -14.12 1.77
CA GLU A 77 -11.52 -12.67 2.04
C GLU A 77 -10.29 -11.86 1.59
N THR A 78 -9.08 -12.38 1.82
CA THR A 78 -7.84 -11.75 1.37
C THR A 78 -7.76 -11.70 -0.16
N LEU A 79 -8.25 -12.75 -0.85
CA LEU A 79 -8.34 -12.73 -2.31
C LEU A 79 -9.37 -11.72 -2.81
N GLY A 80 -10.46 -11.49 -2.07
CA GLY A 80 -11.45 -10.45 -2.41
C GLY A 80 -10.89 -9.02 -2.43
N VAL A 81 -9.77 -8.77 -1.73
CA VAL A 81 -9.06 -7.48 -1.81
C VAL A 81 -8.55 -7.22 -3.22
N LEU A 82 -8.11 -8.25 -3.95
CA LEU A 82 -7.63 -8.11 -5.33
C LEU A 82 -8.74 -7.59 -6.24
N ASP A 83 -9.95 -8.14 -6.11
CA ASP A 83 -11.12 -7.71 -6.88
C ASP A 83 -11.52 -6.26 -6.52
N ALA A 84 -11.48 -5.92 -5.24
CA ALA A 84 -11.77 -4.57 -4.76
C ALA A 84 -10.77 -3.52 -5.31
N VAL A 85 -9.48 -3.88 -5.38
CA VAL A 85 -8.43 -3.03 -5.95
C VAL A 85 -8.69 -2.82 -7.45
N GLN A 86 -8.95 -3.90 -8.20
CA GLN A 86 -9.25 -3.79 -9.63
C GLN A 86 -10.50 -2.93 -9.90
N ALA A 87 -11.57 -3.14 -9.13
CA ALA A 87 -12.80 -2.38 -9.27
C ALA A 87 -12.61 -0.89 -8.95
N ARG A 88 -11.78 -0.56 -7.95
CA ARG A 88 -11.56 0.81 -7.51
C ARG A 88 -10.62 1.61 -8.41
N TYR A 89 -9.54 1.00 -8.90
CA TYR A 89 -8.48 1.71 -9.62
C TYR A 89 -8.40 1.36 -11.11
N GLY A 90 -9.09 0.32 -11.57
CA GLY A 90 -8.94 -0.22 -12.93
C GLY A 90 -7.56 -0.84 -13.19
N ARG A 91 -6.77 -1.07 -12.13
CA ARG A 91 -5.41 -1.65 -12.16
C ARG A 91 -5.36 -2.88 -11.25
N SER A 92 -4.72 -3.94 -11.75
CA SER A 92 -4.60 -5.21 -11.02
C SER A 92 -3.28 -5.31 -10.26
N VAL A 93 -3.31 -5.98 -9.11
CA VAL A 93 -2.12 -6.49 -8.43
C VAL A 93 -1.67 -7.76 -9.14
N THR A 94 -0.39 -7.87 -9.52
CA THR A 94 0.18 -9.08 -10.12
C THR A 94 0.20 -10.21 -9.08
N VAL A 95 -0.30 -11.40 -9.41
CA VAL A 95 -0.30 -12.53 -8.49
C VAL A 95 0.72 -13.58 -8.93
N TYR A 96 1.76 -13.79 -8.14
CA TYR A 96 2.73 -14.85 -8.34
C TYR A 96 2.38 -16.06 -7.47
N ARG A 97 2.54 -17.27 -8.04
CA ARG A 97 2.27 -18.55 -7.37
C ARG A 97 3.51 -19.45 -7.41
N PRO A 98 3.76 -20.26 -6.36
CA PRO A 98 4.85 -21.22 -6.36
C PRO A 98 4.75 -22.20 -7.54
N VAL A 99 5.88 -22.43 -8.21
CA VAL A 99 6.01 -23.51 -9.20
C VAL A 99 6.37 -24.80 -8.46
N ALA A 100 5.60 -25.87 -8.68
CA ALA A 100 5.71 -27.14 -7.94
C ALA A 100 7.13 -27.74 -7.92
N ALA A 101 7.96 -27.47 -8.93
CA ALA A 101 9.32 -27.99 -9.06
C ALA A 101 10.36 -27.33 -8.11
N ALA A 102 10.04 -26.24 -7.42
CA ALA A 102 10.99 -25.49 -6.59
C ALA A 102 11.03 -25.93 -5.10
N ARG A 103 10.28 -26.98 -4.73
CA ARG A 103 10.35 -27.52 -3.36
C ARG A 103 11.65 -28.32 -3.20
N ARG A 104 12.66 -27.75 -2.55
CA ARG A 104 13.71 -28.56 -1.92
C ARG A 104 13.05 -29.36 -0.80
N THR A 105 12.88 -30.66 -1.02
CA THR A 105 12.71 -31.63 0.06
C THR A 105 13.96 -31.56 0.94
N ALA A 106 13.77 -31.08 2.17
CA ALA A 106 14.74 -31.23 3.25
C ALA A 106 14.64 -32.64 3.83
#